data_AF-A0A1J6HD45-F1
#
_entry.id   AF-A0A1J6HD45-F1
#
_cell.length_a   1.000
_cell.length_b   1.000
_cell.length_c   1.000
_cell.angle_alpha   90.00
_cell.angle_beta   90.00
_cell.angle_gamma   90.00
#
_symmetry.space_group_name_H-M   'P 1'
#
loop_
_entity.id
_entity.type
_entity.pdbx_description
1 polymer ?
#
loop_
_entity_poly.entity_id
_entity_poly.type
_entity_poly.pdbx_seq_one_letter_code
_entity_poly.pdbx_strand_id
1 'polypeptide(L)'
;MLEVLYQERIDIASTLGPQVRTIFEHFHLSFHFSVSSISQMSREMHTAGNGGTGQATADSRYVTEDVPFGLAMTAKLGRLVGKPAELHETGVKVFSAMYGRDFSAENDLLSALTMDVLVLEELVLLCKNGYPAGT
;
A
#
# COMPACT_ATOMS: atom_id res chain seq x y z
N MET A 1 1.38 4.32 14.73
CA MET A 1 0.44 3.83 13.70
C MET A 1 1.11 3.71 12.34
N LEU A 2 1.61 4.81 11.74
CA LEU A 2 2.18 4.78 10.39
C LEU A 2 3.38 3.84 10.23
N GLU A 3 4.25 3.77 11.24
CA GLU A 3 5.36 2.81 11.30
C GLU A 3 4.88 1.35 11.28
N VAL A 4 3.76 1.05 11.94
CA VAL A 4 3.17 -0.31 11.99
C VAL A 4 2.59 -0.71 10.64
N LEU A 5 1.92 0.22 9.94
CA LEU A 5 1.48 0.01 8.55
C LEU A 5 2.67 -0.27 7.63
N TYR A 6 3.78 0.45 7.80
CA TYR A 6 4.99 0.16 7.03
C TYR A 6 5.60 -1.19 7.37
N GLN A 7 5.52 -1.64 8.63
CA GLN A 7 6.01 -2.95 9.03
C GLN A 7 5.27 -4.07 8.31
N GLU A 8 3.94 -4.00 8.17
CA GLU A 8 3.18 -5.00 7.41
C GLU A 8 3.69 -5.12 5.96
N ARG A 9 4.02 -3.99 5.31
CA ARG A 9 4.58 -3.99 3.95
C ARG A 9 5.98 -4.62 3.89
N ILE A 10 6.80 -4.37 4.90
CA ILE A 10 8.15 -4.95 5.00
C ILE A 10 8.06 -6.46 5.22
N ASP A 11 7.17 -6.92 6.10
CA ASP A 11 6.99 -8.34 6.40
C ASP A 11 6.56 -9.12 5.15
N ILE A 12 5.64 -8.54 4.35
CA ILE A 12 5.24 -9.10 3.06
C ILE A 12 6.42 -9.18 2.10
N ALA A 13 7.13 -8.06 1.89
CA ALA A 13 8.23 -7.99 0.93
C ALA A 13 9.39 -8.93 1.30
N SER A 14 9.71 -9.04 2.60
CA SER A 14 10.78 -9.90 3.09
C SER A 14 10.55 -11.38 2.77
N THR A 15 9.29 -11.81 2.67
CA THR A 15 8.92 -13.18 2.30
C THR A 15 9.16 -13.46 0.81
N LEU A 16 9.12 -12.42 -0.03
CA LEU A 16 9.30 -12.53 -1.48
C LEU A 16 10.77 -12.36 -1.92
N GLY A 17 11.63 -11.83 -1.04
CA GLY A 17 13.05 -11.58 -1.28
C GLY A 17 13.46 -10.11 -1.51
N PRO A 18 12.64 -9.22 -2.10
CA PRO A 18 12.99 -7.81 -2.20
C PRO A 18 13.16 -7.13 -0.84
N GLN A 19 14.23 -6.36 -0.69
CA GLN A 19 14.36 -5.41 0.41
C GLN A 19 13.67 -4.10 0.01
N VAL A 20 12.62 -3.74 0.76
CA VAL A 20 11.91 -2.48 0.60
C VAL A 20 12.34 -1.51 1.68
N ARG A 21 12.31 -0.22 1.35
CA ARG A 21 12.71 0.84 2.27
C ARG A 21 11.73 0.95 3.43
N THR A 22 12.29 1.22 4.60
CA THR A 22 11.53 1.69 5.77
C THR A 22 10.93 3.07 5.50
N ILE A 23 9.98 3.46 6.36
CA ILE A 23 9.41 4.79 6.29
C ILE A 23 10.46 5.89 6.53
N PHE A 24 11.45 5.63 7.38
CA PHE A 24 12.52 6.57 7.70
C PHE A 24 13.43 6.80 6.49
N GLU A 25 13.82 5.73 5.81
CA GLU A 25 14.60 5.82 4.57
C GLU A 25 13.82 6.50 3.45
N HIS A 26 12.51 6.21 3.33
CA HIS A 26 11.67 6.92 2.38
C HIS A 26 11.66 8.42 2.64
N PHE A 27 11.41 8.85 3.88
CA PHE A 27 11.38 10.28 4.22
C PHE A 27 12.73 10.96 4.01
N HIS A 28 13.82 10.33 4.46
CA HIS A 28 15.17 10.85 4.29
C HIS A 28 15.54 11.03 2.81
N LEU A 29 15.27 10.02 1.98
CA LEU A 29 15.65 10.05 0.56
C LEU A 29 14.74 10.95 -0.28
N SER A 30 13.45 11.07 0.06
CA SER A 30 12.49 11.87 -0.71
C SER A 30 12.51 13.35 -0.34
N PHE A 31 12.78 13.68 0.93
CA PHE A 31 12.66 15.04 1.44
C PHE A 31 13.98 15.62 1.99
N HIS A 32 15.07 14.86 1.95
CA HIS A 32 16.42 15.27 2.35
C HIS A 32 16.56 15.73 3.81
N PHE A 33 15.64 15.32 4.69
CA PHE A 33 15.75 15.57 6.13
C PHE A 33 16.62 14.52 6.81
N SER A 34 17.31 14.90 7.88
CA SER A 34 18.04 13.94 8.73
C SER A 34 17.07 12.88 9.27
N VAL A 35 17.50 11.62 9.28
CA VAL A 35 16.71 10.53 9.82
C VAL A 35 16.37 10.81 11.29
N SER A 36 15.08 10.86 11.60
CA SER A 36 14.53 11.17 12.92
C SER A 36 13.18 10.46 13.08
N SER A 37 12.43 10.72 14.16
CA SER A 37 11.06 10.18 14.25
C SER A 37 10.17 10.75 13.13
N ILE A 38 9.18 9.97 12.67
CA ILE A 38 8.23 10.43 11.64
C ILE A 38 7.56 11.74 12.05
N SER A 39 7.17 11.85 13.32
CA SER A 39 6.54 13.06 13.83
C SER A 39 7.46 14.28 13.72
N GLN A 40 8.77 14.13 13.96
CA GLN A 40 9.74 15.20 13.85
C GLN A 40 9.95 15.58 12.39
N MET A 41 10.19 14.60 11.52
CA MET A 41 10.38 14.84 10.09
C MET A 41 9.15 15.49 9.45
N SER A 42 7.93 15.12 9.85
CA SER A 42 6.70 15.78 9.39
C SER A 42 6.59 17.24 9.85
N ARG A 43 7.02 17.56 11.08
CA ARG A 43 7.04 18.95 11.57
C ARG A 43 8.12 19.79 10.88
N GLU A 44 9.28 19.20 10.62
CA GLU A 44 10.36 19.83 9.85
C GLU A 44 9.90 20.13 8.42
N MET A 45 9.24 19.16 7.75
CA MET A 45 8.60 19.36 6.44
C MET A 45 7.64 20.54 6.43
N HIS A 46 6.74 20.61 7.40
CA HIS A 46 5.77 21.68 7.51
C HIS A 46 6.46 23.04 7.74
N THR A 47 7.44 23.09 8.65
CA THR A 47 8.19 24.31 8.98
C THR A 47 9.00 24.82 7.79
N ALA A 48 9.54 23.91 6.98
CA ALA A 48 10.26 24.23 5.76
C ALA A 48 9.34 24.72 4.60
N GLY A 49 8.02 24.73 4.80
CA GLY A 49 7.06 25.09 3.74
C GLY A 49 6.89 24.01 2.67
N ASN A 50 7.48 22.83 2.86
CA ASN A 50 7.42 21.69 1.94
C ASN A 50 6.27 20.74 2.27
N GLY A 51 5.35 21.14 3.15
CA GLY A 51 4.14 20.38 3.44
C GLY A 51 3.16 20.44 2.28
N GLY A 52 2.65 19.28 1.84
CA GLY A 52 1.56 19.23 0.88
C GLY A 52 0.27 19.82 1.45
N THR A 53 -0.54 20.46 0.61
CA THR A 53 -1.92 20.83 0.97
C THR A 53 -2.80 19.60 0.84
N GLY A 54 -3.35 19.13 1.97
CA GLY A 54 -4.35 18.07 1.97
C GLY A 54 -5.58 18.48 1.15
N GLN A 55 -6.38 17.48 0.76
CA GLN A 55 -7.60 17.70 0.00
C GLN A 55 -8.66 18.35 0.89
N ALA A 56 -9.41 19.31 0.35
CA ALA A 56 -10.39 20.08 1.11
C ALA A 56 -11.66 19.28 1.46
N THR A 57 -11.91 18.19 0.72
CA THR A 57 -13.09 17.35 0.83
C THR A 57 -12.71 15.91 1.09
N ALA A 58 -13.63 15.17 1.73
CA ALA A 58 -13.50 13.72 1.84
C ALA A 58 -13.50 13.09 0.43
N ASP A 59 -14.37 13.50 -0.48
CA ASP A 59 -14.30 13.01 -1.86
C ASP A 59 -12.96 13.42 -2.52
N SER A 60 -12.07 12.45 -2.68
CA SER A 60 -10.65 12.64 -2.98
C SER A 60 -10.07 11.39 -3.60
N ARG A 61 -9.19 11.59 -4.59
CA ARG A 61 -8.42 10.48 -5.19
C ARG A 61 -7.57 9.72 -4.17
N TYR A 62 -7.12 10.38 -3.09
CA TYR A 62 -6.36 9.73 -2.03
C TYR A 62 -7.13 8.59 -1.37
N VAL A 63 -8.45 8.58 -1.49
CA VAL A 63 -9.26 7.44 -1.02
C VAL A 63 -9.73 6.60 -2.19
N THR A 64 -10.32 7.22 -3.21
CA THR A 64 -10.93 6.47 -4.32
C THR A 64 -9.92 5.73 -5.19
N GLU A 65 -8.62 6.06 -5.10
CA GLU A 65 -7.52 5.39 -5.79
C GLU A 65 -6.69 4.54 -4.81
N ASP A 66 -6.17 5.13 -3.73
CA ASP A 66 -5.22 4.43 -2.85
C ASP A 66 -5.88 3.31 -2.01
N VAL A 67 -7.18 3.38 -1.71
CA VAL A 67 -7.86 2.33 -0.94
C VAL A 67 -8.08 1.07 -1.77
N PRO A 68 -8.77 1.10 -2.93
CA PRO A 68 -8.94 -0.09 -3.75
C PRO A 68 -7.60 -0.59 -4.30
N PHE A 69 -6.74 0.28 -4.82
CA PHE A 69 -5.55 -0.16 -5.57
C PHE A 69 -4.25 -0.16 -4.78
N GLY A 70 -4.20 0.49 -3.61
CA GLY A 70 -3.06 0.44 -2.69
C GLY A 70 -3.31 -0.51 -1.52
N LEU A 71 -4.30 -0.19 -0.69
CA LEU A 71 -4.56 -0.92 0.55
C LEU A 71 -5.10 -2.34 0.28
N ALA A 72 -6.12 -2.48 -0.57
CA ALA A 72 -6.69 -3.80 -0.85
C ALA A 72 -5.70 -4.72 -1.58
N MET A 73 -4.89 -4.18 -2.50
CA MET A 73 -3.78 -4.90 -3.14
C MET A 73 -2.75 -5.39 -2.12
N THR A 74 -2.33 -4.53 -1.18
CA THR A 74 -1.36 -4.90 -0.13
C THR A 74 -1.93 -5.99 0.78
N ALA A 75 -3.19 -5.86 1.17
CA ALA A 75 -3.89 -6.87 1.97
C ALA A 75 -3.96 -8.22 1.24
N LYS A 76 -4.24 -8.21 -0.07
CA LYS A 76 -4.27 -9.42 -0.90
C LYS A 76 -2.90 -10.11 -0.94
N LEU A 77 -1.83 -9.35 -1.19
CA LEU A 77 -0.46 -9.87 -1.16
C LEU A 77 -0.10 -10.46 0.21
N GLY A 78 -0.51 -9.80 1.30
CA GLY A 78 -0.31 -10.29 2.66
C GLY A 78 -0.90 -11.67 2.89
N ARG A 79 -2.14 -11.89 2.45
CA ARG A 79 -2.78 -13.21 2.52
C ARG A 79 -2.04 -14.26 1.68
N LEU A 80 -1.61 -13.91 0.47
CA LEU A 80 -0.89 -14.82 -0.43
C LEU A 80 0.45 -15.30 0.14
N VAL A 81 1.16 -14.45 0.88
CA VAL A 81 2.47 -14.79 1.48
C VAL A 81 2.38 -15.30 2.93
N GLY A 82 1.17 -15.46 3.48
CA GLY A 82 0.98 -15.87 4.87
C GLY A 82 1.41 -14.80 5.90
N LYS A 83 1.41 -13.53 5.52
CA LYS A 83 1.66 -12.35 6.38
C LYS A 83 0.50 -11.36 6.26
N PRO A 84 -0.66 -11.63 6.90
CA PRO A 84 -1.82 -10.75 6.79
C PRO A 84 -1.50 -9.30 7.18
N ALA A 85 -1.93 -8.34 6.36
CA ALA A 85 -1.81 -6.91 6.65
C ALA A 85 -3.11 -6.40 7.28
N GLU A 86 -3.32 -6.72 8.55
CA GLU A 86 -4.57 -6.47 9.28
C GLU A 86 -4.96 -5.00 9.33
N LEU A 87 -3.99 -4.09 9.44
CA LEU A 87 -4.26 -2.65 9.44
C LEU A 87 -4.66 -2.15 8.05
N HIS A 88 -4.07 -2.68 6.98
CA HIS A 88 -4.51 -2.37 5.62
C HIS A 88 -5.94 -2.87 5.37
N GLU A 89 -6.26 -4.11 5.80
CA GLU A 89 -7.62 -4.66 5.70
C GLU A 89 -8.64 -3.83 6.49
N THR A 90 -8.27 -3.41 7.69
CA THR A 90 -9.11 -2.55 8.53
C THR A 90 -9.31 -1.19 7.88
N GLY A 91 -8.26 -0.61 7.30
CA GLY A 91 -8.34 0.64 6.54
C GLY A 91 -9.35 0.56 5.40
N VAL A 92 -9.30 -0.51 4.60
CA VAL A 92 -10.27 -0.73 3.51
C VAL A 92 -11.70 -0.77 4.04
N LYS A 93 -11.96 -1.49 5.14
CA LYS A 93 -13.30 -1.59 5.75
C LYS A 93 -13.81 -0.23 6.25
N VAL A 94 -12.95 0.53 6.94
CA VAL A 94 -13.30 1.85 7.48
C VAL A 94 -13.63 2.83 6.35
N PHE A 95 -12.78 2.92 5.33
CA PHE A 95 -13.04 3.82 4.20
C PHE A 95 -14.27 3.39 3.40
N SER A 96 -14.49 2.09 3.21
CA SER A 96 -15.69 1.56 2.56
C SER A 96 -16.96 2.00 3.28
N ALA A 97 -17.00 1.87 4.61
CA ALA A 97 -18.11 2.33 5.44
C ALA A 97 -18.31 3.85 5.38
N MET A 98 -17.22 4.63 5.40
CA MET A 98 -17.29 6.10 5.32
C MET A 98 -17.84 6.60 3.98
N TYR A 99 -17.57 5.89 2.87
CA TYR A 99 -17.99 6.30 1.53
C TYR A 99 -19.28 5.62 1.08
N GLY A 100 -19.80 4.64 1.84
CA GLY A 100 -20.94 3.83 1.42
C GLY A 100 -20.64 3.02 0.15
N ARG A 101 -19.38 2.64 -0.05
CA ARG A 101 -18.85 1.94 -1.23
C ARG A 101 -18.10 0.70 -0.81
N ASP A 102 -18.04 -0.30 -1.67
CA ASP A 102 -17.20 -1.49 -1.43
C ASP A 102 -15.90 -1.38 -2.20
N PHE A 103 -14.87 -0.79 -1.59
CA PHE A 103 -13.58 -0.63 -2.24
C PHE A 103 -12.85 -1.96 -2.48
N SER A 104 -13.25 -3.05 -1.82
CA SER A 104 -12.70 -4.38 -2.12
C SER A 104 -13.29 -4.92 -3.42
N ALA A 105 -14.59 -4.74 -3.64
CA ALA A 105 -15.27 -5.15 -4.87
C ALA A 105 -14.94 -4.26 -6.08
N GLU A 106 -14.56 -3.00 -5.86
CA GLU A 106 -14.22 -2.05 -6.93
C GLU A 106 -12.80 -2.24 -7.52
N ASN A 107 -11.96 -3.10 -6.93
CA ASN A 107 -10.64 -3.39 -7.49
C ASN A 107 -10.76 -4.39 -8.65
N ASP A 108 -10.93 -3.85 -9.85
CA ASP A 108 -10.99 -4.61 -11.10
C ASP A 108 -9.63 -5.24 -11.50
N LEU A 109 -8.50 -4.67 -11.07
CA LEU A 109 -7.17 -5.20 -11.33
C LEU A 109 -6.95 -6.57 -10.69
N LEU A 110 -7.41 -6.79 -9.45
CA LEU A 110 -7.31 -8.10 -8.80
C LEU A 110 -8.04 -9.18 -9.59
N SER A 111 -9.21 -8.83 -10.11
CA SER A 111 -10.03 -9.73 -10.94
C SER A 111 -9.36 -9.97 -12.30
N ALA A 112 -8.88 -8.92 -12.96
CA ALA A 112 -8.22 -9.01 -14.26
C ALA A 112 -6.91 -9.81 -14.22
N LEU A 113 -6.18 -9.74 -13.10
CA LEU A 113 -4.96 -10.50 -12.84
C LEU A 113 -5.23 -11.89 -12.24
N THR A 114 -6.50 -12.28 -12.12
CA THR A 114 -6.96 -13.55 -11.53
C THR A 114 -6.30 -13.87 -10.17
N MET A 115 -5.94 -12.84 -9.40
CA MET A 115 -5.21 -12.98 -8.14
C MET A 115 -6.01 -13.72 -7.07
N ASP A 116 -7.31 -13.90 -7.26
CA ASP A 116 -8.16 -14.70 -6.39
C ASP A 116 -7.92 -16.20 -6.42
N VAL A 117 -7.35 -16.70 -7.52
CA VAL A 117 -7.08 -18.13 -7.70
C VAL A 117 -5.60 -18.45 -7.88
N LEU A 118 -4.75 -17.44 -8.09
CA LEU A 118 -3.31 -17.64 -8.19
C LEU A 118 -2.71 -18.10 -6.86
N VAL A 119 -1.86 -19.12 -6.93
CA VAL A 119 -0.94 -19.42 -5.82
C VAL A 119 0.31 -18.55 -5.92
N LEU A 120 1.04 -18.43 -4.81
CA LEU A 120 2.18 -17.52 -4.71
C LEU A 120 3.25 -17.81 -5.78
N GLU A 121 3.56 -19.08 -6.04
CA GLU A 121 4.56 -19.49 -7.01
C GLU A 121 4.21 -19.04 -8.43
N GLU A 122 2.93 -19.13 -8.81
CA GLU A 122 2.43 -18.70 -10.12
C GLU A 122 2.54 -17.18 -10.28
N LEU A 123 2.15 -16.43 -9.24
CA LEU A 123 2.28 -14.98 -9.23
C LEU A 123 3.75 -14.55 -9.39
N VAL A 124 4.67 -15.19 -8.67
CA VAL A 124 6.11 -14.91 -8.80
C VAL A 124 6.62 -15.21 -10.21
N LEU A 125 6.13 -16.28 -10.85
CA LEU A 125 6.48 -16.62 -12.22
C LEU A 125 5.97 -15.57 -13.21
N LEU A 126 4.71 -15.14 -13.08
CA LEU A 126 4.09 -14.10 -13.90
C LEU A 126 4.80 -12.75 -13.75
N CYS A 127 5.21 -12.38 -12.54
CA CYS A 127 5.99 -11.15 -12.30
C CYS A 127 7.35 -11.15 -13.03
N LYS A 128 7.96 -12.33 -13.23
CA LYS A 128 9.26 -12.46 -13.89
C LYS A 128 9.14 -12.56 -15.41
N ASN A 129 8.14 -13.28 -15.89
CA ASN A 129 8.03 -13.67 -17.29
C ASN A 129 6.94 -12.90 -18.06
N GLY A 130 6.11 -12.14 -17.36
CA GLY A 130 4.90 -11.54 -17.90
C GLY A 130 3.77 -12.55 -18.08
N TYR A 131 2.60 -12.04 -18.47
CA TYR A 131 1.49 -12.88 -18.89
C TYR A 131 1.78 -13.46 -20.28
N PRO A 132 1.42 -14.73 -20.54
CA PRO A 132 1.49 -15.27 -21.88
C PRO A 132 0.65 -14.40 -22.82
N ALA A 133 1.14 -14.16 -24.04
CA ALA A 133 0.36 -13.49 -25.07
C ALA A 133 -0.93 -14.32 -25.28
N GLY A 134 -2.09 -13.68 -25.12
CA GLY A 134 -3.38 -14.35 -25.23
C GLY A 134 -3.49 -15.12 -26.54
N THR A 135 -3.87 -16.40 -26.45
CA THR A 135 -4.28 -17.22 -27.60
C THR A 135 -5.63 -16.77 -28.12
#